data_AF-A0A6G2D782-F1
#
_entry.id   AF-A0A6G2D782-F1
#
_cell.length_a   1.000
_cell.length_b   1.000
_cell.length_c   1.000
_cell.angle_alpha   90.00
_cell.angle_beta   90.00
_cell.angle_gamma   90.00
#
_symmetry.space_group_name_H-M   'P 1'
#
loop_
_entity.id
_entity.type
_entity.pdbx_description
1 polymer ?
#
loop_
_entity_poly.entity_id
_entity_poly.type
_entity_poly.pdbx_seq_one_letter_code
_entity_poly.pdbx_strand_id
1 'polypeptide(L)' 'GEMVKTNVLGTMNVIEAATDAPLGNRFPRKVVALSTDKACHPVNAYGASKLMMEKLILGANNTRGNNGPIFAVTRYG' A
#
# COMPACT_ATOMS: atom_id res chain seq x y z
N GLY A 1 5.66 11.21 13.78
CA GLY A 1 6.17 11.81 12.53
C GLY A 1 6.69 10.76 11.58
N GLU A 2 7.76 10.05 11.94
CA GLU A 2 8.47 9.13 11.04
C GLU A 2 7.59 8.04 10.43
N MET A 3 6.77 7.35 11.24
CA MET A 3 5.83 6.33 10.74
C MET A 3 4.82 6.85 9.72
N VAL A 4 4.45 8.13 9.77
CA VAL A 4 3.57 8.73 8.74
C VAL A 4 4.34 8.90 7.44
N LYS A 5 5.58 9.41 7.51
CA LYS A 5 6.44 9.57 6.33
C LYS A 5 6.74 8.21 5.68
N THR A 6 7.11 7.21 6.47
CA THR A 6 7.51 5.91 5.94
C THR A 6 6.32 5.05 5.54
N ASN A 7 5.33 4.87 6.43
CA ASN A 7 4.24 3.92 6.18
C ASN A 7 3.11 4.51 5.35
N VAL A 8 2.81 5.80 5.49
CA VAL A 8 1.67 6.43 4.78
C VAL A 8 2.16 7.07 3.49
N LEU A 9 3.06 8.05 3.57
CA LEU A 9 3.57 8.75 2.38
C LEU A 9 4.41 7.82 1.49
N GLY A 10 5.27 6.99 2.09
CA GLY A 10 6.03 5.98 1.35
C GLY A 10 5.12 5.01 0.58
N THR A 11 3.95 4.67 1.13
CA THR A 11 2.97 3.82 0.44
C THR A 11 2.31 4.53 -0.74
N MET A 12 1.99 5.81 -0.60
CA MET A 12 1.48 6.62 -1.72
C MET A 12 2.50 6.66 -2.87
N ASN A 13 3.78 6.89 -2.53
CA ASN A 13 4.86 6.91 -3.52
C ASN A 13 4.98 5.56 -4.26
N VAL A 14 4.84 4.43 -3.55
CA VAL A 14 4.86 3.09 -4.18
C VAL A 14 3.67 2.89 -5.11
N ILE A 15 2.47 3.32 -4.70
CA ILE A 15 1.25 3.22 -5.53
C ILE A 15 1.39 4.05 -6.81
N GLU A 16 1.83 5.30 -6.68
CA GLU A 16 2.05 6.21 -7.80
C GLU A 16 3.10 5.64 -8.76
N ALA A 17 4.27 5.27 -8.25
CA ALA A 17 5.34 4.70 -9.06
C ALA A 17 4.93 3.38 -9.77
N ALA A 18 4.10 2.55 -9.12
CA ALA A 18 3.60 1.33 -9.75
C ALA A 18 2.53 1.60 -10.82
N THR A 19 1.76 2.68 -10.67
CA THR A 19 0.65 3.04 -11.57
C THR A 19 1.13 3.83 -12.79
N ASP A 20 2.06 4.76 -12.60
CA ASP A 20 2.62 5.62 -13.66
C ASP A 20 3.69 4.91 -14.50
N ALA A 21 4.16 3.77 -14.02
CA ALA A 21 5.09 2.94 -14.74
C ALA A 21 4.50 2.47 -16.08
N PRO A 22 5.25 2.61 -17.20
CA PRO A 22 4.85 1.98 -18.46
C PRO A 22 4.69 0.48 -18.25
N LEU A 23 3.56 -0.08 -18.70
CA LEU A 23 3.22 -1.51 -18.62
C LEU A 23 4.11 -2.35 -19.56
N GLY A 24 5.41 -2.37 -19.29
CA GLY A 24 6.40 -3.24 -19.91
C GLY A 24 6.88 -4.31 -18.94
N ASN A 25 7.67 -5.25 -19.46
CA ASN A 25 8.08 -6.47 -18.76
C ASN A 25 8.97 -6.25 -17.52
N ARG A 26 9.30 -4.99 -17.19
CA ARG A 26 10.16 -4.61 -16.06
C ARG A 26 9.39 -4.07 -14.85
N PHE A 27 8.08 -3.87 -14.95
CA PHE A 27 7.28 -3.26 -13.89
C PHE A 27 6.32 -4.24 -13.21
N PRO A 28 6.09 -4.08 -11.89
CA PRO A 28 5.33 -5.03 -11.12
C PRO A 28 3.86 -5.02 -11.53
N ARG A 29 3.36 -6.16 -12.02
CA ARG A 29 1.92 -6.36 -12.28
C ARG A 29 1.12 -6.54 -10.99
N LYS A 30 1.79 -6.71 -9.85
CA LYS A 30 1.20 -6.89 -8.53
C LYS A 30 2.07 -6.21 -7.48
N VAL A 31 1.44 -5.53 -6.53
CA VAL A 31 2.08 -4.92 -5.35
C VAL A 31 1.43 -5.53 -4.11
N VAL A 32 2.26 -6.10 -3.23
CA VAL A 32 1.81 -6.70 -1.96
C VAL A 32 2.41 -5.92 -0.81
N ALA A 33 1.57 -5.23 -0.05
CA ALA A 33 1.99 -4.50 1.14
C ALA A 33 2.00 -5.41 2.38
N LEU A 34 3.09 -5.33 3.14
CA LEU A 34 3.26 -6.05 4.40
C LEU A 34 2.70 -5.23 5.57
N SER A 35 1.62 -5.73 6.15
CA SER A 35 0.97 -5.18 7.34
C SER A 35 1.09 -6.13 8.54
N THR A 36 0.50 -5.74 9.66
CA THR A 36 0.64 -6.38 10.97
C THR A 36 -0.73 -6.57 11.61
N ASP A 37 -0.85 -7.58 12.48
CA ASP A 37 -1.94 -7.76 13.45
C ASP A 37 -2.31 -6.46 14.20
N LYS A 38 -1.33 -5.60 14.50
CA LYS A 38 -1.50 -4.30 15.18
C LYS A 38 -2.31 -3.27 14.37
N ALA A 39 -2.54 -3.51 13.08
CA ALA A 39 -3.44 -2.70 12.25
C ALA A 39 -4.93 -3.02 12.50
N CYS A 40 -5.25 -4.14 13.14
CA CYS A 40 -6.60 -4.47 13.57
C CYS A 40 -6.94 -3.70 14.86
N HIS A 41 -7.93 -2.81 14.78
CA HIS A 41 -8.33 -1.93 15.90
C HIS A 41 -7.12 -1.27 16.61
N PRO A 42 -6.37 -0.43 15.88
CA PRO A 42 -5.08 0.04 16.36
C PRO A 42 -5.21 0.94 17.59
N VAL A 43 -4.45 0.63 18.63
CA VAL A 43 -4.37 1.43 19.87
C VAL A 43 -3.15 2.35 19.92
N ASN A 44 -2.20 2.18 18.99
CA ASN A 44 -0.97 2.98 18.92
C ASN A 44 -0.73 3.55 17.52
N ALA A 45 0.16 4.53 17.45
CA ALA A 45 0.44 5.28 16.23
C ALA A 45 1.04 4.40 15.10
N TYR A 46 1.82 3.38 15.45
CA TYR A 46 2.36 2.43 14.47
C TYR A 46 1.23 1.62 13.81
N GLY A 47 0.36 1.01 14.61
CA GLY A 47 -0.83 0.29 14.15
C GLY A 47 -1.75 1.18 13.32
N ALA A 48 -1.98 2.42 13.74
CA ALA A 48 -2.77 3.39 12.99
C ALA A 48 -2.15 3.72 11.63
N SER A 49 -0.83 3.92 11.57
CA SER A 49 -0.13 4.17 10.30
C SER A 49 -0.17 2.97 9.35
N LYS A 50 -0.16 1.75 9.89
CA LYS A 50 -0.30 0.52 9.10
C LYS A 50 -1.73 0.33 8.62
N LEU A 51 -2.74 0.62 9.44
CA LEU A 51 -4.13 0.65 8.99
C LEU A 51 -4.32 1.66 7.83
N MET A 52 -3.71 2.84 7.92
CA MET A 52 -3.76 3.83 6.82
C MET A 52 -3.10 3.29 5.54
N MET A 53 -1.92 2.68 5.64
CA MET A 53 -1.25 2.00 4.51
C MET A 53 -2.18 0.98 3.85
N GLU A 54 -2.88 0.14 4.63
CA GLU A 54 -3.79 -0.86 4.07
C GLU A 54 -4.94 -0.23 3.29
N LYS A 55 -5.54 0.84 3.83
CA LYS A 55 -6.64 1.55 3.16
C LYS A 55 -6.18 2.18 1.86
N LEU A 56 -4.98 2.74 1.81
CA LEU A 56 -4.39 3.30 0.58
C LEU A 56 -4.14 2.20 -0.47
N ILE A 57 -3.48 1.11 -0.09
CA ILE A 57 -3.17 -0.01 -0.99
C ILE A 57 -4.44 -0.63 -1.57
N LEU A 58 -5.44 -0.91 -0.73
CA LEU A 58 -6.69 -1.49 -1.21
C LEU A 58 -7.48 -0.50 -2.07
N GLY A 59 -7.48 0.79 -1.70
CA GLY A 59 -8.13 1.86 -2.45
C GLY A 59 -7.56 2.06 -3.86
N ALA A 60 -6.26 1.84 -4.05
CA ALA A 60 -5.60 1.97 -5.36
C ALA A 60 -6.16 1.02 -6.43
N ASN A 61 -6.78 -0.10 -6.03
CA ASN A 61 -7.47 -0.97 -6.99
C ASN A 61 -8.68 -0.32 -7.68
N ASN A 62 -9.24 0.74 -7.09
CA ASN A 62 -10.37 1.46 -7.68
C ASN A 62 -9.92 2.41 -8.81
N THR A 63 -8.65 2.80 -8.84
CA THR A 63 -8.11 3.80 -9.78
C THR A 63 -7.07 3.25 -10.74
N ARG A 64 -6.59 2.01 -10.56
CA ARG A 64 -5.57 1.37 -11.40
C ARG A 64 -5.96 1.17 -12.88
N GLY A 65 -7.24 1.25 -13.24
CA GLY A 65 -7.73 0.89 -14.58
C GLY A 65 -7.60 -0.59 -14.94
N ASN A 66 -8.13 -1.01 -16.09
CA ASN A 66 -8.25 -2.44 -16.46
C ASN A 66 -6.90 -3.18 -16.55
N ASN A 67 -5.84 -2.49 -16.94
CA ASN A 67 -4.51 -3.09 -17.15
C ASN A 67 -3.47 -2.69 -16.09
N GLY A 68 -3.85 -1.87 -15.09
CA GLY A 68 -2.93 -1.44 -14.04
C GLY A 68 -2.60 -2.53 -13.02
N PRO A 69 -1.59 -2.27 -12.16
CA PRO A 69 -1.09 -3.22 -11.18
C PRO A 69 -2.16 -3.61 -10.15
N ILE A 70 -2.21 -4.89 -9.77
CA ILE A 70 -3.10 -5.35 -8.71
C ILE A 70 -2.46 -5.03 -7.35
N PHE A 71 -3.21 -4.41 -6.46
CA PHE A 71 -2.73 -4.07 -5.11
C PHE A 71 -3.35 -4.99 -4.07
N ALA A 72 -2.53 -5.55 -3.18
CA ALA A 72 -2.97 -6.45 -2.12
C ALA A 72 -2.24 -6.16 -0.81
N VAL A 73 -2.84 -6.58 0.30
CA VAL A 73 -2.26 -6.50 1.64
C VAL A 73 -2.14 -7.91 2.18
N THR A 74 -1.02 -8.21 2.84
CA THR A 74 -0.91 -9.36 3.74
C THR A 74 -0.65 -8.89 5.16
N ARG A 75 -1.26 -9.53 6.14
CA ARG A 75 -1.02 -9.27 7.56
C ARG A 75 -0.28 -10.46 8.16
N TYR A 76 0.71 -10.17 8.97
CA TYR A 76 1.36 -11.14 9.85
C TYR A 76 1.23 -10.67 11.31
N GLY A 77 1.29 -11.61 12.26
CA GLY A 77 1.26 -11.34 13.70
C GLY A 77 2.49 -11.91 14.35
#